data_AF-A0A2E1I5J8-F1
#
_entry.id   AF-A0A2E1I5J8-F1
#
_cell.length_a   1.000
_cell.length_b   1.000
_cell.length_c   1.000
_cell.angle_alpha   90.00
_cell.angle_beta   90.00
_cell.angle_gamma   90.00
#
_symmetry.space_group_name_H-M   'P 1'
#
loop_
_entity.id
_entity.type
_entity.pdbx_description
1 polymer ?
#
loop_
_entity_poly.entity_id
_entity_poly.type
_entity_poly.pdbx_seq_one_letter_code
_entity_poly.pdbx_strand_id
1 'polypeptide(L)'
;MKKNLSYREKLLELAKIYKIYEIQNYIKSKKYLTSAQIEHILKKNKVPIPTEINKSIIEIHSKKISKPFSNFSLAIVDFFQLIVKQVIKYTIRVPFNNLKKIITFCIVSFMNFCSWISKGTINILNNAYNFQVEEKKANRFVSGFILSACLVLLTISGIKVQNYFFSDKNLSVKIDEKTEVIKKEKIIQSQKKEQVKTTEKKEKIKKKAVEKSIKKEKKQVVKEFVLPDLNLKTETVLSLFEDVEYDLKKVRKNKLVKPIYFTQFPKDLIEIQSVQLKKETFIKIVLPLVVAENEKILNDRFMFKAIEGKKMTSDKEKSWLRQKFKEYKVTSGSMKELGERMDIIPVSIAIAQAAKESGWGTSRFALEGNAIFGQWTWNGKGIAPLDRSKEKNHKILRFPILRASVKAYKNNLNTHKGYKKFREKRAKLRSRKGKIKGINLIHTLDNYAQTGPEYTKIIAKMMEQNSLEDFENVRLTNSVEKKELNL
;
A
#
# COMPACT_ATOMS: atom_id res chain seq x y z
N MET A 1 -15.54 13.38 30.66
CA MET A 1 -14.67 12.34 30.03
C MET A 1 -15.45 11.04 29.90
N LYS A 2 -15.49 10.37 28.74
CA LYS A 2 -16.09 9.02 28.64
C LYS A 2 -15.05 7.97 29.07
N LYS A 3 -15.38 7.15 30.06
CA LYS A 3 -14.53 6.07 30.55
C LYS A 3 -14.53 4.95 29.49
N ASN A 4 -13.37 4.59 28.94
CA ASN A 4 -13.26 3.53 27.93
C ASN A 4 -13.44 2.15 28.59
N LEU A 5 -14.71 1.72 28.70
CA LEU A 5 -15.08 0.44 29.29
C LEU A 5 -14.45 -0.72 28.50
N SER A 6 -13.80 -1.61 29.26
CA SER A 6 -13.34 -2.92 28.81
C SER A 6 -14.49 -3.72 28.19
N TYR A 7 -14.18 -4.66 27.29
CA TYR A 7 -15.19 -5.56 26.73
C TYR A 7 -15.97 -6.30 27.84
N ARG A 8 -15.28 -6.72 28.91
CA ARG A 8 -15.95 -7.31 30.09
C ARG A 8 -16.89 -6.33 30.80
N GLU A 9 -16.48 -5.07 30.95
CA GLU A 9 -17.31 -4.04 31.59
C GLU A 9 -18.54 -3.71 30.73
N LYS A 10 -18.42 -3.66 29.40
CA LYS A 10 -19.54 -3.51 28.46
C LYS A 10 -20.55 -4.66 28.56
N LEU A 11 -20.08 -5.90 28.74
CA LEU A 11 -20.95 -7.06 28.97
C LEU A 11 -21.66 -7.00 30.34
N LEU A 12 -21.00 -6.48 31.38
CA LEU A 12 -21.61 -6.25 32.69
C LEU A 12 -22.62 -5.08 32.68
N GLU A 13 -22.35 -4.04 31.89
CA GLU A 13 -23.27 -2.92 31.64
C GLU A 13 -24.52 -3.40 30.88
N LEU A 14 -24.35 -4.22 29.84
CA LEU A 14 -25.45 -4.93 29.18
C LEU A 14 -26.26 -5.79 30.16
N ALA A 15 -25.62 -6.57 31.02
CA ALA A 15 -26.30 -7.36 32.05
C ALA A 15 -27.07 -6.50 33.08
N LYS A 16 -26.61 -5.27 33.33
CA LYS A 16 -27.33 -4.29 34.17
C LYS A 16 -28.53 -3.71 33.44
N ILE A 17 -28.36 -3.28 32.18
CA ILE A 17 -29.42 -2.72 31.32
C ILE A 17 -30.56 -3.73 31.13
N TYR A 18 -30.22 -4.96 30.76
CA TYR A 18 -31.18 -6.06 30.54
C TYR A 18 -31.62 -6.77 31.84
N LYS A 19 -31.29 -6.22 33.02
CA LYS A 19 -31.72 -6.71 34.34
C LYS A 19 -31.46 -8.22 34.60
N ILE A 20 -30.32 -8.74 34.15
CA ILE A 20 -30.00 -10.17 34.25
C ILE A 20 -29.55 -10.54 35.67
N TYR A 21 -30.52 -10.96 36.49
CA TYR A 21 -30.35 -11.30 37.92
C TYR A 21 -29.24 -12.33 38.19
N GLU A 22 -29.06 -13.32 37.31
CA GLU A 22 -28.00 -14.34 37.43
C GLU A 22 -26.61 -13.68 37.56
N ILE A 23 -26.27 -12.79 36.62
CA ILE A 23 -24.99 -12.05 36.62
C ILE A 23 -24.91 -11.09 37.81
N GLN A 24 -26.01 -10.42 38.16
CA GLN A 24 -26.03 -9.49 39.31
C GLN A 24 -25.79 -10.19 40.64
N ASN A 25 -26.29 -11.42 40.83
CA ASN A 25 -26.07 -12.21 42.05
C ASN A 25 -24.63 -12.73 42.15
N TYR A 26 -23.98 -13.08 41.03
CA TYR A 26 -22.54 -13.36 41.02
C TYR A 26 -21.71 -12.13 41.43
N ILE A 27 -22.05 -10.93 40.93
CA ILE A 27 -21.39 -9.68 41.35
C ILE A 27 -21.59 -9.39 42.84
N LYS A 28 -22.83 -9.48 43.34
CA LYS A 28 -23.17 -9.25 44.76
C LYS A 28 -22.42 -10.20 45.70
N SER A 29 -22.28 -11.47 45.31
CA SER A 29 -21.51 -12.48 46.06
C SER A 29 -19.98 -12.40 45.86
N LYS A 30 -19.47 -11.31 45.25
CA LYS A 30 -18.05 -11.08 44.92
C LYS A 30 -17.41 -12.18 44.04
N LYS A 31 -18.21 -13.04 43.40
CA LYS A 31 -17.73 -14.14 42.55
C LYS A 31 -17.33 -13.62 41.17
N TYR A 32 -16.11 -13.93 40.73
CA TYR A 32 -15.59 -13.46 39.45
C TYR A 32 -16.12 -14.29 38.27
N LEU A 33 -16.94 -13.69 37.42
CA LEU A 33 -17.26 -14.23 36.09
C LEU A 33 -16.28 -13.72 35.02
N THR A 34 -15.83 -14.63 34.15
CA THR A 34 -15.07 -14.32 32.92
C THR A 34 -15.99 -13.75 31.84
N SER A 35 -15.42 -13.05 30.85
CA SER A 35 -16.20 -12.50 29.71
C SER A 35 -17.02 -13.57 28.98
N ALA A 36 -16.47 -14.76 28.78
CA ALA A 36 -17.15 -15.87 28.10
C ALA A 36 -18.35 -16.42 28.90
N GLN A 37 -18.24 -16.49 30.24
CA GLN A 37 -19.37 -16.86 31.10
C GLN A 37 -20.47 -15.78 31.07
N ILE A 38 -20.08 -14.50 31.08
CA ILE A 38 -21.03 -13.38 30.97
C ILE A 38 -21.74 -13.41 29.61
N GLU A 39 -21.01 -13.60 28.50
CA GLU A 39 -21.59 -13.82 27.16
C GLU A 39 -22.55 -15.01 27.13
N HIS A 40 -22.18 -16.15 27.71
CA HIS A 40 -23.02 -17.35 27.72
C HIS A 40 -24.34 -17.10 28.44
N ILE A 41 -24.30 -16.44 29.62
CA ILE A 41 -25.51 -16.08 30.37
C ILE A 41 -26.34 -15.03 29.60
N LEU A 42 -25.71 -14.05 28.94
CA LEU A 42 -26.41 -13.08 28.08
C LEU A 42 -27.11 -13.78 26.89
N LYS A 43 -26.44 -14.70 26.19
CA LYS A 43 -27.00 -15.49 25.08
C LYS A 43 -28.16 -16.39 25.53
N LYS A 44 -28.02 -17.07 26.68
CA LYS A 44 -29.08 -17.85 27.34
C LYS A 44 -30.34 -17.00 27.61
N ASN A 45 -30.15 -15.73 27.97
CA ASN A 45 -31.22 -14.75 28.19
C ASN A 45 -31.57 -13.92 26.93
N LYS A 46 -31.15 -14.35 25.72
CA LYS A 46 -31.42 -13.71 24.43
C LYS A 46 -30.98 -12.23 24.31
N VAL A 47 -30.02 -11.79 25.13
CA VAL A 47 -29.49 -10.40 25.07
C VAL A 47 -28.50 -10.27 23.89
N PRO A 48 -28.73 -9.34 22.94
CA PRO A 48 -27.86 -9.19 21.78
C PRO A 48 -26.49 -8.63 22.17
N ILE A 49 -25.41 -9.28 21.72
CA ILE A 49 -24.03 -8.92 22.05
C ILE A 49 -23.45 -8.01 20.96
N PRO A 50 -22.56 -7.03 21.27
CA PRO A 50 -22.07 -6.03 20.30
C PRO A 50 -21.42 -6.58 19.03
N THR A 51 -20.89 -7.82 19.06
CA THR A 51 -20.32 -8.52 17.89
C THR A 51 -21.38 -8.99 16.89
N GLU A 52 -22.61 -9.22 17.35
CA GLU A 52 -23.76 -9.64 16.53
C GLU A 52 -24.52 -8.41 15.99
N ILE A 53 -24.67 -7.37 16.82
CA ILE A 53 -25.27 -6.07 16.47
C ILE A 53 -24.59 -5.46 15.22
N ASN A 54 -23.25 -5.49 15.17
CA ASN A 54 -22.50 -4.97 14.02
C ASN A 54 -22.74 -5.78 12.72
N LYS A 55 -23.08 -7.08 12.79
CA LYS A 55 -23.36 -7.89 11.60
C LYS A 55 -24.77 -7.65 11.08
N SER A 56 -25.78 -7.70 11.97
CA SER A 56 -27.18 -7.55 11.58
C SER A 56 -27.48 -6.18 10.99
N ILE A 57 -26.97 -5.10 11.59
CA ILE A 57 -27.15 -3.73 11.07
C ILE A 57 -26.59 -3.60 9.65
N ILE A 58 -25.37 -4.08 9.39
CA ILE A 58 -24.74 -3.98 8.07
C ILE A 58 -25.53 -4.75 7.00
N GLU A 59 -26.01 -5.95 7.30
CA GLU A 59 -26.77 -6.75 6.33
C GLU A 59 -28.19 -6.19 6.08
N ILE A 60 -28.86 -5.68 7.13
CA ILE A 60 -30.17 -5.03 7.00
C ILE A 60 -30.06 -3.72 6.19
N HIS A 61 -29.06 -2.89 6.50
CA HIS A 61 -28.90 -1.56 5.86
C HIS A 61 -28.48 -1.68 4.39
N SER A 62 -27.56 -2.60 4.07
CA SER A 62 -27.10 -2.82 2.69
C SER A 62 -28.22 -3.34 1.78
N LYS A 63 -29.06 -4.27 2.24
CA LYS A 63 -30.22 -4.77 1.47
C LYS A 63 -31.31 -3.70 1.30
N LYS A 64 -31.56 -2.84 2.30
CA LYS A 64 -32.54 -1.74 2.20
C LYS A 64 -32.11 -0.61 1.24
N ILE A 65 -30.84 -0.20 1.27
CA ILE A 65 -30.34 0.93 0.45
C ILE A 65 -30.12 0.53 -1.02
N SER A 66 -29.53 -0.64 -1.28
CA SER A 66 -28.89 -0.92 -2.57
C SER A 66 -29.83 -0.89 -3.78
N LYS A 67 -30.98 -1.57 -3.71
CA LYS A 67 -31.92 -1.69 -4.85
C LYS A 67 -32.63 -0.37 -5.20
N PRO A 68 -33.09 0.46 -4.24
CA PRO A 68 -33.53 1.82 -4.54
C PRO A 68 -32.46 2.69 -5.20
N PHE A 69 -31.22 2.68 -4.68
CA PHE A 69 -30.14 3.50 -5.24
C PHE A 69 -29.68 3.03 -6.63
N SER A 70 -29.67 1.72 -6.93
CA SER A 70 -29.36 1.24 -8.28
C SER A 70 -30.39 1.72 -9.30
N ASN A 71 -31.68 1.61 -8.99
CA ASN A 71 -32.75 2.04 -9.89
C ASN A 71 -32.71 3.56 -10.10
N PHE A 72 -32.45 4.32 -9.03
CA PHE A 72 -32.28 5.77 -9.12
C PHE A 72 -31.05 6.19 -9.93
N SER A 73 -29.95 5.44 -9.88
CA SER A 73 -28.75 5.73 -10.68
C SER A 73 -28.99 5.63 -12.18
N LEU A 74 -29.88 4.73 -12.62
CA LEU A 74 -30.33 4.64 -14.01
C LEU A 74 -31.19 5.86 -14.38
N ALA A 75 -32.17 6.20 -13.55
CA ALA A 75 -33.04 7.36 -13.77
C ALA A 75 -32.27 8.69 -13.85
N ILE A 76 -31.14 8.83 -13.14
CA ILE A 76 -30.22 9.99 -13.28
C ILE A 76 -29.66 10.08 -14.70
N VAL A 77 -29.24 8.96 -15.30
CA VAL A 77 -28.67 8.92 -16.65
C VAL A 77 -29.74 9.30 -17.67
N ASP A 78 -30.95 8.73 -17.57
CA ASP A 78 -32.06 9.02 -18.48
C ASP A 78 -32.49 10.49 -18.39
N PHE A 79 -32.61 11.03 -17.18
CA PHE A 79 -32.99 12.43 -16.98
C PHE A 79 -31.88 13.40 -17.46
N PHE A 80 -30.60 13.03 -17.30
CA PHE A 80 -29.49 13.81 -17.86
C PHE A 80 -29.55 13.84 -19.40
N GLN A 81 -29.83 12.71 -20.05
CA GLN A 81 -30.01 12.64 -21.51
C GLN A 81 -31.18 13.49 -22.00
N LEU A 82 -32.27 13.57 -21.24
CA LEU A 82 -33.40 14.48 -21.54
C LEU A 82 -32.99 15.95 -21.44
N ILE A 83 -32.26 16.35 -20.39
CA ILE A 83 -31.76 17.72 -20.22
C ILE A 83 -30.79 18.09 -21.36
N VAL A 84 -29.86 17.20 -21.74
CA VAL A 84 -28.95 17.42 -22.87
C VAL A 84 -29.72 17.64 -24.18
N LYS A 85 -30.73 16.81 -24.47
CA LYS A 85 -31.60 16.99 -25.66
C LYS A 85 -32.37 18.31 -25.64
N GLN A 86 -32.84 18.76 -24.48
CA GLN A 86 -33.51 20.07 -24.34
C GLN A 86 -32.55 21.24 -24.59
N VAL A 87 -31.34 21.19 -24.02
CA VAL A 87 -30.30 22.21 -24.23
C VAL A 87 -29.92 22.32 -25.70
N ILE A 88 -29.65 21.19 -26.38
CA ILE A 88 -29.33 21.16 -27.82
C ILE A 88 -30.47 21.75 -28.67
N LYS A 89 -31.73 21.37 -28.37
CA LYS A 89 -32.90 21.90 -29.09
C LYS A 89 -33.12 23.41 -28.86
N TYR A 90 -32.70 23.94 -27.71
CA TYR A 90 -32.74 25.36 -27.40
C TYR A 90 -31.59 26.12 -28.09
N THR A 91 -30.36 25.62 -28.04
CA THR A 91 -29.18 26.28 -28.66
C THR A 91 -29.32 26.40 -30.18
N ILE A 92 -29.91 25.40 -30.85
CA ILE A 92 -30.18 25.44 -32.30
C ILE A 92 -31.22 26.52 -32.68
N ARG A 93 -32.11 26.89 -31.76
CA ARG A 93 -33.21 27.86 -32.00
C ARG A 93 -32.88 29.31 -31.63
N VAL A 94 -31.72 29.57 -31.01
CA VAL A 94 -31.35 30.91 -30.54
C VAL A 94 -30.17 31.43 -31.36
N PRO A 95 -30.28 32.58 -32.05
CA PRO A 95 -29.17 33.11 -32.86
C PRO A 95 -27.97 33.46 -31.98
N PHE A 96 -26.77 33.21 -32.49
CA PHE A 96 -25.51 33.15 -31.74
C PHE A 96 -25.23 34.41 -30.87
N ASN A 97 -25.64 35.59 -31.35
CA ASN A 97 -25.51 36.87 -30.65
C ASN A 97 -26.30 36.94 -29.33
N ASN A 98 -27.24 36.02 -29.07
CA ASN A 98 -27.98 35.88 -27.81
C ASN A 98 -27.31 34.92 -26.79
N LEU A 99 -25.97 34.78 -26.82
CA LEU A 99 -25.19 33.91 -25.94
C LEU A 99 -25.59 33.99 -24.45
N LYS A 100 -25.92 35.18 -23.94
CA LYS A 100 -26.41 35.38 -22.56
C LYS A 100 -27.69 34.57 -22.26
N LYS A 101 -28.65 34.48 -23.20
CA LYS A 101 -29.88 33.68 -23.04
C LYS A 101 -29.58 32.18 -23.04
N ILE A 102 -28.64 31.74 -23.88
CA ILE A 102 -28.18 30.34 -23.92
C ILE A 102 -27.54 29.95 -22.58
N ILE A 103 -26.62 30.76 -22.05
CA ILE A 103 -25.97 30.52 -20.76
C ILE A 103 -27.02 30.46 -19.62
N THR A 104 -27.96 31.42 -19.57
CA THR A 104 -29.03 31.42 -18.57
C THR A 104 -29.90 30.15 -18.66
N PHE A 105 -30.28 29.71 -19.85
CA PHE A 105 -31.06 28.48 -20.03
C PHE A 105 -30.30 27.25 -19.51
N CYS A 106 -29.03 27.09 -19.88
CA CYS A 106 -28.18 25.99 -19.40
C CYS A 106 -28.08 25.97 -17.86
N ILE A 107 -27.91 27.14 -17.22
CA ILE A 107 -27.85 27.26 -15.76
C ILE A 107 -29.19 26.84 -15.13
N VAL A 108 -30.32 27.32 -15.65
CA VAL A 108 -31.65 26.98 -15.11
C VAL A 108 -31.95 25.48 -15.27
N SER A 109 -31.67 24.89 -16.44
CA SER A 109 -31.81 23.44 -16.66
C SER A 109 -30.93 22.62 -15.71
N PHE A 110 -29.70 23.05 -15.45
CA PHE A 110 -28.78 22.39 -14.52
C PHE A 110 -29.21 22.52 -13.05
N MET A 111 -29.72 23.68 -12.63
CA MET A 111 -30.28 23.87 -11.29
C MET A 111 -31.52 22.98 -11.05
N ASN A 112 -32.39 22.85 -12.06
CA ASN A 112 -33.54 21.94 -12.01
C ASN A 112 -33.09 20.47 -11.91
N PHE A 113 -32.04 20.08 -12.64
CA PHE A 113 -31.42 18.75 -12.54
C PHE A 113 -30.89 18.45 -11.13
N CYS A 114 -30.15 19.38 -10.52
CA CYS A 114 -29.64 19.24 -9.15
C CYS A 114 -30.76 19.14 -8.11
N SER A 115 -31.82 19.95 -8.25
CA SER A 115 -33.00 19.92 -7.38
C SER A 115 -33.76 18.59 -7.48
N TRP A 116 -33.89 18.03 -8.68
CA TRP A 116 -34.51 16.72 -8.91
C TRP A 116 -33.67 15.58 -8.31
N ILE A 117 -32.34 15.57 -8.52
CA ILE A 117 -31.46 14.57 -7.87
C ILE A 117 -31.58 14.65 -6.35
N SER A 118 -31.53 15.87 -5.80
CA SER A 118 -31.66 16.09 -4.36
C SER A 118 -32.95 15.50 -3.80
N LYS A 119 -34.11 15.85 -4.38
CA LYS A 119 -35.42 15.27 -4.00
C LYS A 119 -35.42 13.74 -4.09
N GLY A 120 -34.87 13.16 -5.14
CA GLY A 120 -34.76 11.70 -5.29
C GLY A 120 -33.93 11.05 -4.19
N THR A 121 -32.75 11.60 -3.86
CA THR A 121 -31.92 11.08 -2.75
C THR A 121 -32.61 11.20 -1.40
N ILE A 122 -33.31 12.32 -1.13
CA ILE A 122 -34.05 12.54 0.12
C ILE A 122 -35.20 11.52 0.23
N ASN A 123 -35.98 11.34 -0.83
CA ASN A 123 -37.09 10.37 -0.85
C ASN A 123 -36.61 8.93 -0.57
N ILE A 124 -35.47 8.52 -1.16
CA ILE A 124 -34.91 7.18 -0.90
C ILE A 124 -34.41 7.03 0.53
N LEU A 125 -33.74 8.04 1.10
CA LEU A 125 -33.26 8.02 2.48
C LEU A 125 -34.42 8.03 3.49
N ASN A 126 -35.47 8.81 3.23
CA ASN A 126 -36.66 8.87 4.06
C ASN A 126 -37.41 7.53 4.04
N ASN A 127 -37.63 6.92 2.87
CA ASN A 127 -38.27 5.59 2.77
C ASN A 127 -37.42 4.45 3.36
N ALA A 128 -36.09 4.56 3.36
CA ALA A 128 -35.21 3.53 3.93
C ALA A 128 -35.13 3.56 5.47
N TYR A 129 -35.34 4.74 6.10
CA TYR A 129 -35.01 4.99 7.51
C TYR A 129 -36.04 5.81 8.32
N ASN A 130 -37.17 6.24 7.75
CA ASN A 130 -38.15 7.15 8.38
C ASN A 130 -37.54 8.46 8.93
N PHE A 131 -36.51 8.99 8.27
CA PHE A 131 -35.92 10.28 8.63
C PHE A 131 -36.92 11.44 8.37
N GLN A 132 -37.45 12.04 9.43
CA GLN A 132 -38.26 13.27 9.38
C GLN A 132 -37.37 14.52 9.17
N VAL A 133 -36.54 14.52 8.13
CA VAL A 133 -35.67 15.66 7.81
C VAL A 133 -36.44 16.66 6.96
N GLU A 134 -36.50 17.93 7.40
CA GLU A 134 -37.11 19.02 6.64
C GLU A 134 -36.51 19.14 5.23
N GLU A 135 -37.32 18.86 4.19
CA GLU A 135 -36.88 18.92 2.79
C GLU A 135 -36.18 20.25 2.44
N LYS A 136 -36.70 21.37 2.95
CA LYS A 136 -36.16 22.72 2.67
C LYS A 136 -34.71 22.90 3.15
N LYS A 137 -34.30 22.25 4.25
CA LYS A 137 -32.93 22.30 4.76
C LYS A 137 -32.04 21.28 4.04
N ALA A 138 -32.49 20.02 3.93
CA ALA A 138 -31.74 18.97 3.24
C ALA A 138 -31.46 19.30 1.77
N ASN A 139 -32.46 19.82 1.04
CA ASN A 139 -32.32 20.13 -0.38
C ASN A 139 -31.26 21.21 -0.62
N ARG A 140 -31.17 22.24 0.23
CA ARG A 140 -30.09 23.25 0.16
C ARG A 140 -28.70 22.65 0.36
N PHE A 141 -28.53 21.78 1.36
CA PHE A 141 -27.23 21.12 1.61
C PHE A 141 -26.82 20.17 0.47
N VAL A 142 -27.74 19.32 0.00
CA VAL A 142 -27.46 18.32 -1.05
C VAL A 142 -27.23 19.00 -2.40
N SER A 143 -28.07 19.98 -2.80
CA SER A 143 -27.86 20.74 -4.03
C SER A 143 -26.57 21.57 -3.99
N GLY A 144 -26.22 22.19 -2.84
CA GLY A 144 -24.95 22.89 -2.66
C GLY A 144 -23.72 21.98 -2.79
N PHE A 145 -23.79 20.76 -2.24
CA PHE A 145 -22.72 19.77 -2.39
C PHE A 145 -22.56 19.32 -3.85
N ILE A 146 -23.67 19.04 -4.54
CA ILE A 146 -23.67 18.69 -5.97
C ILE A 146 -23.13 19.85 -6.82
N LEU A 147 -23.54 21.09 -6.56
CA LEU A 147 -23.00 22.29 -7.20
C LEU A 147 -21.48 22.40 -7.05
N SER A 148 -20.94 22.15 -5.84
CA SER A 148 -19.50 22.18 -5.60
C SER A 148 -18.75 21.09 -6.39
N ALA A 149 -19.30 19.87 -6.44
CA ALA A 149 -18.73 18.76 -7.21
C ALA A 149 -18.76 19.05 -8.72
N CYS A 150 -19.84 19.65 -9.22
CA CYS A 150 -19.95 20.02 -10.63
C CYS A 150 -19.10 21.24 -11.00
N LEU A 151 -18.85 22.19 -10.09
CA LEU A 151 -17.84 23.24 -10.27
C LEU A 151 -16.42 22.68 -10.36
N VAL A 152 -16.09 21.65 -9.57
CA VAL A 152 -14.82 20.92 -9.68
C VAL A 152 -14.74 20.16 -11.02
N LEU A 153 -15.83 19.52 -11.47
CA LEU A 153 -15.85 18.86 -12.78
C LEU A 153 -15.78 19.84 -13.96
N LEU A 154 -16.42 21.01 -13.86
CA LEU A 154 -16.37 22.07 -14.87
C LEU A 154 -15.00 22.73 -14.95
N THR A 155 -14.29 22.93 -13.83
CA THR A 155 -12.91 23.43 -13.85
C THR A 155 -11.94 22.38 -14.40
N ILE A 156 -12.08 21.10 -14.05
CA ILE A 156 -11.31 20.00 -14.65
C ILE A 156 -11.58 19.88 -16.17
N SER A 157 -12.84 20.05 -16.60
CA SER A 157 -13.22 20.05 -18.02
C SER A 157 -12.66 21.27 -18.74
N GLY A 158 -12.76 22.47 -18.15
CA GLY A 158 -12.19 23.71 -18.67
C GLY A 158 -10.68 23.63 -18.86
N ILE A 159 -9.95 23.08 -17.88
CA ILE A 159 -8.50 22.82 -17.99
C ILE A 159 -8.19 21.85 -19.14
N LYS A 160 -9.01 20.81 -19.35
CA LYS A 160 -8.86 19.90 -20.51
C LYS A 160 -9.12 20.60 -21.85
N VAL A 161 -10.19 21.40 -21.96
CA VAL A 161 -10.53 22.13 -23.19
C VAL A 161 -9.47 23.20 -23.48
N GLN A 162 -8.99 23.92 -22.46
CA GLN A 162 -7.88 24.86 -22.58
C GLN A 162 -6.61 24.15 -23.06
N ASN A 163 -6.22 23.02 -22.46
CA ASN A 163 -5.06 22.26 -22.89
C ASN A 163 -5.20 21.70 -24.32
N TYR A 164 -6.42 21.47 -24.80
CA TYR A 164 -6.68 21.08 -26.19
C TYR A 164 -6.48 22.28 -27.14
N PHE A 165 -7.18 23.39 -26.90
CA PHE A 165 -7.09 24.60 -27.73
C PHE A 165 -5.71 25.28 -27.73
N PHE A 166 -4.95 25.18 -26.64
CA PHE A 166 -3.58 25.71 -26.58
C PHE A 166 -2.52 24.75 -27.16
N SER A 167 -2.86 23.50 -27.48
CA SER A 167 -1.93 22.54 -28.09
C SER A 167 -1.79 22.69 -29.61
N ASP A 168 -2.80 23.24 -30.29
CA ASP A 168 -2.85 23.34 -31.77
C ASP A 168 -2.30 24.66 -32.33
N LYS A 169 -1.57 25.46 -31.54
CA LYS A 169 -1.04 26.75 -31.99
C LYS A 169 0.26 26.69 -32.83
N ASN A 170 0.54 25.52 -33.42
CA ASN A 170 1.70 25.23 -34.28
C ASN A 170 1.27 24.56 -35.61
N LEU A 171 0.30 25.15 -36.32
CA LEU A 171 0.04 24.84 -37.73
C LEU A 171 0.02 26.13 -38.56
N SER A 172 1.07 26.33 -39.36
CA SER A 172 1.25 27.54 -40.18
C SER A 172 0.41 27.47 -41.46
N VAL A 173 -0.67 28.25 -41.51
CA VAL A 173 -1.37 28.56 -42.76
C VAL A 173 -0.77 29.84 -43.34
N LYS A 174 -0.29 29.79 -44.58
CA LYS A 174 0.25 30.97 -45.28
C LYS A 174 -0.86 31.93 -45.67
N ILE A 175 -0.57 33.23 -45.55
CA ILE A 175 -1.18 34.29 -46.35
C ILE A 175 -0.02 35.20 -46.77
N ASP A 176 0.24 35.29 -48.07
CA ASP A 176 1.29 36.12 -48.65
C ASP A 176 0.69 37.47 -49.11
N GLU A 177 1.29 38.62 -48.74
CA GLU A 177 1.75 39.67 -49.66
C GLU A 177 2.22 40.99 -48.98
N LYS A 178 3.16 41.66 -49.68
CA LYS A 178 3.42 43.12 -49.74
C LYS A 178 3.97 43.90 -48.53
N THR A 179 5.31 43.86 -48.45
CA THR A 179 6.24 45.02 -48.53
C THR A 179 6.08 46.27 -47.65
N GLU A 180 7.14 46.58 -46.89
CA GLU A 180 7.90 47.84 -47.07
C GLU A 180 9.39 47.65 -46.66
N VAL A 181 10.29 48.58 -47.04
CA VAL A 181 11.77 48.42 -46.96
C VAL A 181 12.48 49.75 -46.68
N ILE A 182 13.41 49.80 -45.70
CA ILE A 182 14.59 50.72 -45.55
C ILE A 182 15.16 50.63 -44.09
N LYS A 183 16.45 50.82 -43.73
CA LYS A 183 17.80 50.60 -44.35
C LYS A 183 18.91 50.92 -43.28
N LYS A 184 20.17 50.43 -43.47
CA LYS A 184 21.48 50.79 -42.81
C LYS A 184 21.91 49.98 -41.55
N GLU A 185 23.04 49.23 -41.51
CA GLU A 185 24.50 49.58 -41.51
C GLU A 185 25.08 50.04 -40.14
N LYS A 186 26.34 49.77 -39.69
CA LYS A 186 27.44 48.80 -39.99
C LYS A 186 28.63 49.06 -39.01
N ILE A 187 29.67 48.19 -38.99
CA ILE A 187 31.06 48.43 -38.42
C ILE A 187 31.13 48.52 -36.86
N ILE A 188 31.91 47.77 -36.06
CA ILE A 188 33.28 47.18 -36.02
C ILE A 188 34.36 48.08 -35.38
N GLN A 189 34.90 47.67 -34.21
CA GLN A 189 36.32 47.69 -33.74
C GLN A 189 36.39 47.46 -32.19
N SER A 190 37.56 47.26 -31.56
CA SER A 190 38.42 46.05 -31.52
C SER A 190 39.78 46.34 -30.83
N GLN A 191 40.22 45.55 -29.85
CA GLN A 191 41.61 45.37 -29.34
C GLN A 191 41.60 44.17 -28.35
N LYS A 192 42.54 43.19 -28.29
CA LYS A 192 44.02 43.18 -28.11
C LYS A 192 44.44 43.77 -26.74
N LYS A 193 45.43 43.28 -25.97
CA LYS A 193 46.38 42.12 -25.96
C LYS A 193 46.79 41.91 -24.47
N GLU A 194 47.66 41.02 -23.96
CA GLU A 194 48.68 40.08 -24.48
C GLU A 194 48.70 38.77 -23.62
N GLN A 195 49.87 38.15 -23.35
CA GLN A 195 50.06 36.86 -22.63
C GLN A 195 51.53 36.73 -22.10
N VAL A 196 51.81 35.74 -21.21
CA VAL A 196 53.11 35.02 -21.00
C VAL A 196 54.04 35.37 -19.77
N LYS A 197 54.39 34.30 -19.00
CA LYS A 197 55.61 33.99 -18.15
C LYS A 197 55.82 34.50 -16.69
N THR A 198 55.92 33.52 -15.77
CA THR A 198 57.01 33.16 -14.79
C THR A 198 57.76 34.23 -13.94
N THR A 199 58.33 33.98 -12.74
CA THR A 199 58.93 32.74 -12.16
C THR A 199 59.16 32.77 -10.62
N GLU A 200 59.10 31.59 -9.98
CA GLU A 200 59.94 31.07 -8.87
C GLU A 200 59.96 31.60 -7.39
N LYS A 201 60.48 30.69 -6.54
CA LYS A 201 60.90 30.74 -5.11
C LYS A 201 59.79 30.90 -4.06
N LYS A 202 59.59 29.99 -3.08
CA LYS A 202 60.42 29.13 -2.19
C LYS A 202 60.76 29.80 -0.85
N GLU A 203 60.09 29.35 0.21
CA GLU A 203 60.73 29.17 1.53
C GLU A 203 60.20 27.89 2.21
N LYS A 204 60.96 27.30 3.15
CA LYS A 204 60.84 25.87 3.50
C LYS A 204 61.59 25.49 4.79
N ILE A 205 61.18 24.37 5.44
CA ILE A 205 61.86 23.67 6.56
C ILE A 205 61.83 24.51 7.89
N LYS A 206 61.66 24.01 9.13
CA LYS A 206 61.75 22.67 9.78
C LYS A 206 60.50 22.42 10.65
N LYS A 207 59.92 21.23 10.82
CA LYS A 207 60.40 19.84 11.06
C LYS A 207 61.00 19.57 12.45
N LYS A 208 60.22 18.89 13.30
CA LYS A 208 60.66 17.75 14.13
C LYS A 208 59.73 16.55 13.84
N ALA A 209 60.25 15.33 13.97
CA ALA A 209 59.46 14.09 13.93
C ALA A 209 58.94 13.77 15.37
N VAL A 210 58.09 12.77 15.63
CA VAL A 210 58.42 11.33 15.60
C VAL A 210 57.15 10.43 15.53
N GLU A 211 57.30 9.29 14.87
CA GLU A 211 56.50 8.03 14.86
C GLU A 211 54.97 7.93 14.63
N LYS A 212 54.66 7.24 13.52
CA LYS A 212 53.74 6.09 13.38
C LYS A 212 52.79 5.76 14.56
N SER A 213 51.49 5.83 14.28
CA SER A 213 50.60 4.68 14.60
C SER A 213 49.51 4.50 13.53
N ILE A 214 49.36 3.29 13.00
CA ILE A 214 48.36 2.98 11.96
C ILE A 214 47.05 2.59 12.63
N LYS A 215 46.08 3.51 12.69
CA LYS A 215 44.71 3.19 13.12
C LYS A 215 43.81 2.96 11.90
N LYS A 216 43.44 1.69 11.71
CA LYS A 216 42.51 1.22 10.67
C LYS A 216 41.21 2.02 10.69
N GLU A 217 40.83 2.59 9.54
CA GLU A 217 39.48 3.13 9.35
C GLU A 217 38.45 2.01 9.55
N LYS A 218 37.54 2.21 10.51
CA LYS A 218 36.44 1.27 10.73
C LYS A 218 35.38 1.51 9.67
N LYS A 219 35.23 0.57 8.72
CA LYS A 219 34.08 0.52 7.81
C LYS A 219 32.79 0.72 8.61
N GLN A 220 32.03 1.77 8.28
CA GLN A 220 30.76 2.05 8.96
C GLN A 220 29.77 0.91 8.69
N VAL A 221 29.54 0.09 9.71
CA VAL A 221 28.40 -0.84 9.72
C VAL A 221 27.16 0.01 9.97
N VAL A 222 26.31 0.15 8.95
CA VAL A 222 25.02 0.82 9.05
C VAL A 222 24.22 0.16 10.18
N LYS A 223 24.00 0.88 11.28
CA LYS A 223 23.18 0.40 12.40
C LYS A 223 21.72 0.34 11.95
N GLU A 224 21.20 -0.87 11.84
CA GLU A 224 19.78 -1.11 11.59
C GLU A 224 18.96 -0.62 12.79
N PHE A 225 18.14 0.41 12.62
CA PHE A 225 17.31 0.96 13.69
C PHE A 225 16.08 0.07 13.90
N VAL A 226 16.26 -0.97 14.73
CA VAL A 226 15.19 -1.85 15.18
C VAL A 226 14.59 -1.24 16.46
N LEU A 227 13.34 -0.79 16.39
CA LEU A 227 12.59 -0.37 17.58
C LEU A 227 12.48 -1.54 18.57
N PRO A 228 12.57 -1.33 19.90
CA PRO A 228 12.37 -2.40 20.89
C PRO A 228 10.93 -2.96 20.86
N ASP A 229 10.62 -3.91 21.74
CA ASP A 229 9.29 -4.54 21.87
C ASP A 229 8.26 -3.59 22.52
N LEU A 230 8.08 -2.43 21.89
CA LEU A 230 7.09 -1.43 22.23
C LEU A 230 5.71 -1.95 21.81
N ASN A 231 4.78 -1.96 22.76
CA ASN A 231 3.35 -2.20 22.51
C ASN A 231 2.72 -0.95 21.86
N LEU A 232 3.22 -0.57 20.68
CA LEU A 232 2.86 0.66 19.99
C LEU A 232 1.37 0.70 19.67
N LYS A 233 0.77 1.89 19.86
CA LYS A 233 -0.51 2.22 19.28
C LYS A 233 -0.36 2.51 17.78
N THR A 234 -1.44 2.30 17.05
CA THR A 234 -1.58 2.68 15.64
C THR A 234 -1.38 4.18 15.45
N GLU A 235 -1.89 4.99 16.38
CA GLU A 235 -1.68 6.44 16.43
C GLU A 235 -0.19 6.83 16.39
N THR A 236 0.64 6.18 17.22
CA THR A 236 2.10 6.39 17.24
C THR A 236 2.79 5.93 15.96
N VAL A 237 2.29 4.86 15.33
CA VAL A 237 2.80 4.38 14.03
C VAL A 237 2.42 5.34 12.90
N LEU A 238 1.24 5.98 12.97
CA LEU A 238 0.80 6.98 11.99
C LEU A 238 1.57 8.28 12.13
N SER A 239 1.73 8.84 13.35
CA SER A 239 2.55 10.05 13.55
C SER A 239 3.99 9.82 13.10
N LEU A 240 4.62 8.69 13.45
CA LEU A 240 5.96 8.36 12.97
C LEU A 240 6.04 8.31 11.43
N PHE A 241 4.97 7.93 10.73
CA PHE A 241 4.92 7.99 9.26
C PHE A 241 4.70 9.39 8.71
N GLU A 242 4.11 10.31 9.46
CA GLU A 242 3.91 11.71 9.10
C GLU A 242 5.19 12.52 9.38
N ASP A 243 5.77 12.38 10.57
CA ASP A 243 7.04 12.99 11.01
C ASP A 243 8.19 12.71 10.03
N VAL A 244 8.24 11.49 9.48
CA VAL A 244 9.26 11.07 8.49
C VAL A 244 8.77 11.16 7.04
N GLU A 245 7.68 11.87 6.76
CA GLU A 245 7.09 12.05 5.41
C GLU A 245 6.90 10.75 4.59
N TYR A 246 6.62 9.61 5.23
CA TYR A 246 6.52 8.32 4.55
C TYR A 246 5.16 8.17 3.85
N ASP A 247 5.09 8.71 2.63
CA ASP A 247 3.97 8.56 1.70
C ASP A 247 4.24 7.47 0.65
N LEU A 248 3.25 6.59 0.42
CA LEU A 248 3.32 5.55 -0.60
C LEU A 248 3.25 6.11 -2.03
N LYS A 249 2.67 7.30 -2.28
CA LYS A 249 2.70 7.92 -3.62
C LYS A 249 4.11 8.37 -3.97
N LYS A 250 4.84 9.02 -3.04
CA LYS A 250 6.29 9.27 -3.14
C LYS A 250 7.07 7.99 -3.45
N VAL A 251 6.80 6.87 -2.77
CA VAL A 251 7.46 5.57 -3.07
C VAL A 251 7.11 5.02 -4.45
N ARG A 252 5.82 5.04 -4.85
CA ARG A 252 5.37 4.57 -6.17
C ARG A 252 6.02 5.36 -7.31
N LYS A 253 6.22 6.68 -7.15
CA LYS A 253 6.93 7.55 -8.11
C LYS A 253 8.44 7.29 -8.10
N ASN A 254 9.08 7.44 -6.94
CA ASN A 254 10.54 7.54 -6.84
C ASN A 254 11.26 6.17 -6.76
N LYS A 255 10.51 5.08 -6.54
CA LYS A 255 11.03 3.71 -6.29
C LYS A 255 12.00 3.59 -5.10
N LEU A 256 11.89 4.49 -4.13
CA LEU A 256 12.66 4.48 -2.88
C LEU A 256 11.72 4.37 -1.67
N VAL A 257 12.04 3.51 -0.70
CA VAL A 257 11.30 3.35 0.57
C VAL A 257 12.21 3.64 1.77
N LYS A 258 11.69 4.30 2.80
CA LYS A 258 12.46 4.58 4.02
C LYS A 258 12.68 3.28 4.83
N PRO A 259 13.91 2.99 5.33
CA PRO A 259 14.25 1.74 6.01
C PRO A 259 13.75 1.70 7.47
N ILE A 260 12.43 1.82 7.66
CA ILE A 260 11.78 1.82 8.97
C ILE A 260 11.30 0.41 9.27
N TYR A 261 11.77 -0.17 10.39
CA TYR A 261 11.55 -1.58 10.71
C TYR A 261 10.85 -1.75 12.06
N PHE A 262 9.56 -2.06 12.01
CA PHE A 262 8.78 -2.45 13.18
C PHE A 262 9.03 -3.91 13.55
N THR A 263 9.09 -4.16 14.86
CA THR A 263 9.23 -5.51 15.43
C THR A 263 7.92 -6.28 15.41
N GLN A 264 6.79 -5.60 15.63
CA GLN A 264 5.44 -6.14 15.60
C GLN A 264 4.43 -5.16 14.95
N PHE A 265 3.24 -5.65 14.61
CA PHE A 265 2.11 -4.76 14.28
C PHE A 265 1.52 -4.13 15.54
N PRO A 266 0.99 -2.90 15.47
CA PRO A 266 0.25 -2.30 16.57
C PRO A 266 -1.06 -3.07 16.80
N LYS A 267 -1.41 -3.37 18.05
CA LYS A 267 -2.52 -4.31 18.36
C LYS A 267 -3.91 -3.75 18.09
N ASP A 268 -4.03 -2.43 18.15
CA ASP A 268 -5.20 -1.62 17.77
C ASP A 268 -5.33 -1.41 16.25
N LEU A 269 -4.46 -2.00 15.40
CA LEU A 269 -4.57 -1.92 13.92
C LEU A 269 -5.96 -2.36 13.42
N ILE A 270 -6.62 -3.28 14.13
CA ILE A 270 -7.98 -3.73 13.86
C ILE A 270 -9.02 -2.60 14.02
N GLU A 271 -8.78 -1.63 14.90
CA GLU A 271 -9.69 -0.52 15.25
C GLU A 271 -9.73 0.59 14.19
N ILE A 272 -8.79 0.62 13.24
CA ILE A 272 -8.86 1.52 12.08
C ILE A 272 -10.14 1.23 11.27
N GLN A 273 -11.07 2.18 11.25
CA GLN A 273 -12.34 2.06 10.52
C GLN A 273 -12.15 2.19 9.00
N SER A 274 -11.26 3.09 8.56
CA SER A 274 -10.95 3.27 7.13
C SER A 274 -10.17 2.07 6.58
N VAL A 275 -10.83 1.29 5.71
CA VAL A 275 -10.21 0.15 5.01
C VAL A 275 -8.99 0.60 4.19
N GLN A 276 -9.03 1.79 3.59
CA GLN A 276 -7.90 2.31 2.83
C GLN A 276 -6.71 2.64 3.74
N LEU A 277 -6.93 3.35 4.86
CA LEU A 277 -5.87 3.66 5.82
C LEU A 277 -5.26 2.38 6.40
N LYS A 278 -6.09 1.39 6.75
CA LYS A 278 -5.64 0.07 7.23
C LYS A 278 -4.73 -0.64 6.21
N LYS A 279 -5.10 -0.64 4.92
CA LYS A 279 -4.26 -1.18 3.84
C LYS A 279 -2.95 -0.41 3.67
N GLU A 280 -3.00 0.92 3.67
CA GLU A 280 -1.81 1.76 3.48
C GLU A 280 -0.83 1.63 4.66
N THR A 281 -1.31 1.66 5.91
CA THR A 281 -0.51 1.40 7.12
C THR A 281 0.14 0.02 7.06
N PHE A 282 -0.61 -1.03 6.69
CA PHE A 282 -0.05 -2.36 6.49
C PHE A 282 1.08 -2.39 5.43
N ILE A 283 0.86 -1.75 4.27
CA ILE A 283 1.87 -1.67 3.21
C ILE A 283 3.10 -0.88 3.68
N LYS A 284 2.93 0.24 4.40
CA LYS A 284 4.06 1.00 4.97
C LYS A 284 4.90 0.18 5.95
N ILE A 285 4.28 -0.68 6.75
CA ILE A 285 5.00 -1.56 7.69
C ILE A 285 5.72 -2.72 6.95
N VAL A 286 5.07 -3.35 5.97
CA VAL A 286 5.57 -4.58 5.33
C VAL A 286 6.54 -4.33 4.17
N LEU A 287 6.35 -3.27 3.38
CA LEU A 287 7.18 -2.96 2.22
C LEU A 287 8.68 -2.84 2.53
N PRO A 288 9.17 -2.05 3.52
CA PRO A 288 10.60 -1.93 3.79
C PRO A 288 11.23 -3.25 4.23
N LEU A 289 10.51 -4.07 5.01
CA LEU A 289 10.96 -5.42 5.41
C LEU A 289 11.12 -6.35 4.19
N VAL A 290 10.18 -6.29 3.25
CA VAL A 290 10.23 -7.05 1.98
C VAL A 290 11.35 -6.54 1.08
N VAL A 291 11.59 -5.23 0.98
CA VAL A 291 12.67 -4.66 0.17
C VAL A 291 14.04 -5.04 0.75
N ALA A 292 14.25 -4.84 2.05
CA ALA A 292 15.54 -5.11 2.71
C ALA A 292 16.01 -6.58 2.54
N GLU A 293 15.13 -7.56 2.74
CA GLU A 293 15.52 -8.97 2.54
C GLU A 293 15.68 -9.32 1.04
N ASN A 294 15.07 -8.56 0.11
CA ASN A 294 15.34 -8.73 -1.33
C ASN A 294 16.72 -8.18 -1.70
N GLU A 295 17.09 -7.00 -1.20
CA GLU A 295 18.42 -6.42 -1.42
C GLU A 295 19.53 -7.29 -0.82
N LYS A 296 19.31 -7.85 0.38
CA LYS A 296 20.20 -8.85 0.97
C LYS A 296 20.41 -10.04 0.03
N ILE A 297 19.33 -10.59 -0.56
CA ILE A 297 19.44 -11.69 -1.53
C ILE A 297 20.16 -11.24 -2.81
N LEU A 298 19.95 -9.99 -3.30
CA LEU A 298 20.69 -9.45 -4.45
C LEU A 298 22.18 -9.23 -4.16
N ASN A 299 22.54 -8.92 -2.92
CA ASN A 299 23.93 -8.81 -2.46
C ASN A 299 24.57 -10.19 -2.34
N ASP A 300 23.88 -11.17 -1.74
CA ASP A 300 24.30 -12.57 -1.76
C ASP A 300 24.50 -13.06 -3.20
N ARG A 301 23.56 -12.79 -4.12
CA ARG A 301 23.63 -13.24 -5.51
C ARG A 301 24.73 -12.55 -6.33
N PHE A 302 25.12 -11.33 -5.94
CA PHE A 302 26.28 -10.64 -6.51
C PHE A 302 27.59 -11.33 -6.09
N MET A 303 27.76 -11.61 -4.79
CA MET A 303 28.91 -12.39 -4.29
C MET A 303 28.96 -13.79 -4.91
N PHE A 304 27.82 -14.47 -5.01
CA PHE A 304 27.73 -15.78 -5.68
C PHE A 304 28.23 -15.71 -7.13
N LYS A 305 27.80 -14.73 -7.94
CA LYS A 305 28.25 -14.59 -9.33
C LYS A 305 29.73 -14.22 -9.44
N ALA A 306 30.26 -13.42 -8.51
CA ALA A 306 31.69 -13.11 -8.44
C ALA A 306 32.55 -14.32 -8.05
N ILE A 307 31.99 -15.30 -7.33
CA ILE A 307 32.66 -16.56 -6.96
C ILE A 307 32.54 -17.61 -8.07
N GLU A 308 31.36 -17.75 -8.68
CA GLU A 308 31.06 -18.71 -9.76
C GLU A 308 31.89 -18.47 -11.03
N GLY A 309 32.33 -17.23 -11.27
CA GLY A 309 33.23 -16.89 -12.38
C GLY A 309 34.72 -17.14 -12.15
N LYS A 310 35.14 -17.63 -10.97
CA LYS A 310 36.57 -17.81 -10.63
C LYS A 310 37.05 -19.24 -10.88
N LYS A 311 38.25 -19.36 -11.47
CA LYS A 311 38.96 -20.65 -11.61
C LYS A 311 39.35 -21.27 -10.25
N MET A 312 39.61 -20.43 -9.23
CA MET A 312 39.99 -20.87 -7.88
C MET A 312 39.37 -19.96 -6.82
N THR A 313 38.95 -20.54 -5.70
CA THR A 313 38.24 -19.84 -4.61
C THR A 313 39.07 -19.81 -3.34
N SER A 314 39.02 -18.69 -2.61
CA SER A 314 39.63 -18.56 -1.28
C SER A 314 38.81 -19.29 -0.21
N ASP A 315 39.41 -19.66 0.92
CA ASP A 315 38.68 -20.39 1.98
C ASP A 315 37.56 -19.57 2.64
N LYS A 316 37.64 -18.23 2.56
CA LYS A 316 36.53 -17.33 2.92
C LYS A 316 35.34 -17.52 1.99
N GLU A 317 35.58 -17.63 0.68
CA GLU A 317 34.55 -17.89 -0.33
C GLU A 317 34.01 -19.32 -0.23
N LYS A 318 34.86 -20.33 0.01
CA LYS A 318 34.43 -21.71 0.29
C LYS A 318 33.55 -21.78 1.55
N SER A 319 33.92 -21.08 2.61
CA SER A 319 33.13 -20.99 3.86
C SER A 319 31.77 -20.31 3.62
N TRP A 320 31.76 -19.19 2.90
CA TRP A 320 30.53 -18.51 2.52
C TRP A 320 29.63 -19.37 1.62
N LEU A 321 30.19 -20.08 0.64
CA LEU A 321 29.45 -21.05 -0.18
C LEU A 321 28.85 -22.17 0.68
N ARG A 322 29.61 -22.79 1.59
CA ARG A 322 29.09 -23.80 2.53
C ARG A 322 27.92 -23.26 3.37
N GLN A 323 28.02 -22.02 3.85
CA GLN A 323 26.92 -21.34 4.54
C GLN A 323 25.68 -21.17 3.63
N LYS A 324 25.87 -20.79 2.36
CA LYS A 324 24.76 -20.58 1.41
C LYS A 324 24.14 -21.87 0.90
N PHE A 325 24.91 -22.92 0.64
CA PHE A 325 24.38 -24.27 0.39
C PHE A 325 23.50 -24.75 1.55
N LYS A 326 23.91 -24.50 2.81
CA LYS A 326 23.10 -24.79 4.01
C LYS A 326 21.85 -23.89 4.13
N GLU A 327 21.97 -22.57 3.94
CA GLU A 327 20.84 -21.62 4.02
C GLU A 327 19.77 -21.90 2.94
N TYR A 328 20.20 -22.26 1.73
CA TYR A 328 19.32 -22.60 0.61
C TYR A 328 19.00 -24.10 0.47
N LYS A 329 19.42 -24.95 1.42
CA LYS A 329 19.14 -26.41 1.45
C LYS A 329 19.54 -27.15 0.16
N VAL A 330 20.70 -26.81 -0.40
CA VAL A 330 21.28 -27.43 -1.61
C VAL A 330 22.30 -28.46 -1.15
N THR A 331 21.88 -29.73 -1.05
CA THR A 331 22.73 -30.85 -0.62
C THR A 331 23.64 -31.38 -1.73
N SER A 332 23.31 -31.08 -3.00
CA SER A 332 24.05 -31.48 -4.20
C SER A 332 25.40 -30.77 -4.39
N GLY A 333 25.67 -29.69 -3.65
CA GLY A 333 26.77 -28.77 -3.94
C GLY A 333 26.64 -28.03 -5.28
N SER A 334 25.52 -28.16 -5.99
CA SER A 334 25.36 -27.61 -7.33
C SER A 334 25.27 -26.08 -7.31
N MET A 335 26.26 -25.42 -7.92
CA MET A 335 26.27 -23.97 -8.11
C MET A 335 25.04 -23.50 -8.90
N LYS A 336 24.65 -24.22 -9.96
CA LYS A 336 23.43 -23.93 -10.73
C LYS A 336 22.17 -23.95 -9.84
N GLU A 337 22.01 -25.00 -9.03
CA GLU A 337 20.87 -25.12 -8.13
C GLU A 337 20.86 -24.00 -7.07
N LEU A 338 22.02 -23.68 -6.50
CA LEU A 338 22.18 -22.55 -5.58
C LEU A 338 21.80 -21.22 -6.25
N GLY A 339 22.20 -21.00 -7.51
CA GLY A 339 21.85 -19.80 -8.28
C GLY A 339 20.37 -19.69 -8.67
N GLU A 340 19.66 -20.80 -8.86
CA GLU A 340 18.20 -20.84 -9.10
C GLU A 340 17.39 -20.60 -7.80
N ARG A 341 17.92 -21.05 -6.65
CA ARG A 341 17.33 -20.82 -5.33
C ARG A 341 17.64 -19.43 -4.77
N MET A 342 18.85 -18.91 -4.94
CA MET A 342 19.32 -17.61 -4.43
C MET A 342 18.86 -16.42 -5.30
N ASP A 343 17.56 -16.12 -5.25
CA ASP A 343 17.00 -14.97 -5.96
C ASP A 343 15.75 -14.39 -5.24
N ILE A 344 15.38 -13.16 -5.62
CA ILE A 344 14.33 -12.36 -4.98
C ILE A 344 12.94 -12.97 -5.14
N ILE A 345 12.05 -12.61 -4.21
CA ILE A 345 10.60 -12.80 -4.37
C ILE A 345 10.01 -11.46 -4.83
N PRO A 346 9.16 -11.41 -5.87
CA PRO A 346 8.50 -10.18 -6.31
C PRO A 346 7.80 -9.48 -5.16
N VAL A 347 7.95 -8.16 -5.08
CA VAL A 347 7.45 -7.34 -3.97
C VAL A 347 5.91 -7.37 -3.93
N SER A 348 5.28 -7.37 -5.11
CA SER A 348 3.83 -7.48 -5.26
C SER A 348 3.26 -8.78 -4.68
N ILE A 349 3.86 -9.93 -5.01
CA ILE A 349 3.50 -11.24 -4.46
C ILE A 349 3.68 -11.24 -2.93
N ALA A 350 4.83 -10.79 -2.45
CA ALA A 350 5.13 -10.79 -1.01
C ALA A 350 4.13 -9.95 -0.20
N ILE A 351 3.76 -8.75 -0.68
CA ILE A 351 2.77 -7.90 -0.01
C ILE A 351 1.37 -8.49 -0.12
N ALA A 352 0.98 -9.03 -1.29
CA ALA A 352 -0.35 -9.60 -1.49
C ALA A 352 -0.59 -10.87 -0.67
N GLN A 353 0.39 -11.79 -0.63
CA GLN A 353 0.34 -12.97 0.24
C GLN A 353 0.35 -12.56 1.72
N ALA A 354 1.23 -11.64 2.14
CA ALA A 354 1.22 -11.14 3.52
C ALA A 354 -0.16 -10.55 3.89
N ALA A 355 -0.75 -9.73 3.02
CA ALA A 355 -2.07 -9.14 3.25
C ALA A 355 -3.17 -10.21 3.36
N LYS A 356 -3.10 -11.29 2.56
CA LYS A 356 -4.05 -12.39 2.57
C LYS A 356 -3.94 -13.26 3.83
N GLU A 357 -2.74 -13.70 4.20
CA GLU A 357 -2.53 -14.60 5.36
C GLU A 357 -2.69 -13.87 6.70
N SER A 358 -2.26 -12.61 6.78
CA SER A 358 -2.37 -11.80 8.01
C SER A 358 -3.68 -11.03 8.17
N GLY A 359 -4.58 -11.05 7.18
CA GLY A 359 -5.78 -10.20 7.18
C GLY A 359 -5.42 -8.71 7.30
N TRP A 360 -4.51 -8.23 6.44
CA TRP A 360 -3.92 -6.88 6.52
C TRP A 360 -3.34 -6.56 7.91
N GLY A 361 -2.62 -7.52 8.50
CA GLY A 361 -1.95 -7.42 9.80
C GLY A 361 -2.84 -7.64 11.03
N THR A 362 -4.16 -7.72 10.86
CA THR A 362 -5.13 -7.78 11.97
C THR A 362 -5.38 -9.20 12.53
N SER A 363 -4.88 -10.24 11.86
CA SER A 363 -4.99 -11.64 12.31
C SER A 363 -4.26 -11.86 13.65
N ARG A 364 -4.87 -12.62 14.55
CA ARG A 364 -4.28 -13.06 15.82
C ARG A 364 -2.85 -13.61 15.65
N PHE A 365 -2.62 -14.41 14.60
CA PHE A 365 -1.30 -14.98 14.31
C PHE A 365 -0.26 -13.93 13.92
N ALA A 366 -0.68 -12.83 13.28
CA ALA A 366 0.18 -11.69 12.97
C ALA A 366 0.47 -10.84 14.22
N LEU A 367 -0.55 -10.56 15.04
CA LEU A 367 -0.43 -9.71 16.24
C LEU A 367 0.31 -10.37 17.42
N GLU A 368 0.05 -11.66 17.71
CA GLU A 368 0.73 -12.38 18.80
C GLU A 368 2.02 -13.10 18.34
N GLY A 369 2.04 -13.48 17.06
CA GLY A 369 3.02 -14.42 16.51
C GLY A 369 3.99 -13.83 15.49
N ASN A 370 3.81 -12.57 15.06
CA ASN A 370 4.48 -11.98 13.90
C ASN A 370 4.35 -12.84 12.61
N ALA A 371 3.35 -13.72 12.54
CA ALA A 371 3.26 -14.80 11.56
C ALA A 371 2.54 -14.36 10.27
N ILE A 372 3.04 -13.31 9.64
CA ILE A 372 2.31 -12.57 8.60
C ILE A 372 2.09 -13.36 7.29
N PHE A 373 2.68 -14.55 7.18
CA PHE A 373 2.61 -15.46 6.02
C PHE A 373 1.99 -16.83 6.35
N GLY A 374 1.32 -16.99 7.50
CA GLY A 374 0.53 -18.21 7.80
C GLY A 374 1.30 -19.54 7.84
N GLN A 375 2.64 -19.52 7.88
CA GLN A 375 3.47 -20.71 7.69
C GLN A 375 3.24 -21.77 8.78
N TRP A 376 2.98 -23.02 8.40
CA TRP A 376 2.71 -24.12 9.33
C TRP A 376 3.98 -24.70 9.96
N THR A 377 3.83 -25.24 11.18
CA THR A 377 4.79 -26.13 11.84
C THR A 377 4.05 -27.19 12.66
N TRP A 378 4.63 -28.37 12.80
CA TRP A 378 4.11 -29.43 13.67
C TRP A 378 4.87 -29.44 15.00
N ASN A 379 6.21 -29.43 14.93
CA ASN A 379 7.08 -29.63 16.09
C ASN A 379 7.72 -28.31 16.61
N GLY A 380 7.54 -27.18 15.91
CA GLY A 380 8.17 -25.89 16.25
C GLY A 380 7.40 -25.04 17.26
N LYS A 381 8.03 -23.94 17.70
CA LYS A 381 7.36 -22.86 18.44
C LYS A 381 6.32 -22.19 17.52
N GLY A 382 5.05 -22.26 17.90
CA GLY A 382 3.95 -21.77 17.10
C GLY A 382 2.64 -21.68 17.89
N ILE A 383 1.69 -20.93 17.34
CA ILE A 383 0.36 -20.70 17.91
C ILE A 383 -0.62 -21.68 17.27
N ALA A 384 -1.38 -22.42 18.10
CA ALA A 384 -2.44 -23.29 17.61
C ALA A 384 -3.67 -22.48 17.18
N PRO A 385 -4.38 -22.86 16.09
CA PRO A 385 -5.72 -22.36 15.83
C PRO A 385 -6.67 -22.72 16.99
N LEU A 386 -7.62 -21.83 17.28
CA LEU A 386 -8.65 -22.07 18.29
C LEU A 386 -9.58 -23.19 17.84
N ASP A 387 -10.20 -23.01 16.67
CA ASP A 387 -11.21 -23.92 16.11
C ASP A 387 -10.59 -25.07 15.30
N ARG A 388 -9.58 -25.74 15.86
CA ARG A 388 -8.95 -26.92 15.23
C ARG A 388 -9.72 -28.21 15.57
N SER A 389 -9.99 -29.05 14.57
CA SER A 389 -10.43 -30.43 14.84
C SER A 389 -9.34 -31.20 15.59
N LYS A 390 -9.73 -32.20 16.39
CA LYS A 390 -8.79 -32.96 17.24
C LYS A 390 -7.65 -33.61 16.44
N GLU A 391 -7.88 -34.00 15.19
CA GLU A 391 -6.85 -34.56 14.29
C GLU A 391 -5.80 -33.53 13.81
N LYS A 392 -6.10 -32.23 13.84
CA LYS A 392 -5.24 -31.20 13.21
C LYS A 392 -4.18 -30.70 14.20
N ASN A 393 -3.04 -31.40 14.19
CA ASN A 393 -1.88 -31.12 15.04
C ASN A 393 -0.92 -30.02 14.56
N HIS A 394 -1.20 -29.34 13.44
CA HIS A 394 -0.38 -28.22 13.00
C HIS A 394 -0.61 -26.94 13.82
N LYS A 395 0.41 -26.10 13.89
CA LYS A 395 0.44 -24.76 14.50
C LYS A 395 0.93 -23.76 13.45
N ILE A 396 0.64 -22.48 13.62
CA ILE A 396 1.23 -21.40 12.82
C ILE A 396 2.55 -20.97 13.48
N LEU A 397 3.66 -20.88 12.72
CA LEU A 397 4.98 -20.51 13.23
C LEU A 397 4.96 -19.16 13.95
N ARG A 398 5.61 -19.07 15.13
CA ARG A 398 5.81 -17.82 15.86
C ARG A 398 7.22 -17.28 15.62
N PHE A 399 7.31 -15.99 15.29
CA PHE A 399 8.55 -15.27 15.04
C PHE A 399 8.79 -14.20 16.12
N PRO A 400 10.05 -13.92 16.49
CA PRO A 400 10.36 -12.87 17.45
C PRO A 400 10.03 -11.47 16.90
N ILE A 401 10.22 -11.25 15.59
CA ILE A 401 9.98 -9.98 14.90
C ILE A 401 9.42 -10.20 13.49
N LEU A 402 8.68 -9.23 12.94
CA LEU A 402 8.14 -9.26 11.57
C LEU A 402 9.19 -9.61 10.50
N ARG A 403 10.41 -9.05 10.59
CA ARG A 403 11.51 -9.32 9.66
C ARG A 403 11.89 -10.81 9.60
N ALA A 404 11.84 -11.51 10.72
CA ALA A 404 12.14 -12.95 10.77
C ALA A 404 11.08 -13.78 10.03
N SER A 405 9.81 -13.35 10.06
CA SER A 405 8.74 -13.95 9.26
C SER A 405 8.95 -13.73 7.76
N VAL A 406 9.33 -12.50 7.35
CA VAL A 406 9.69 -12.19 5.95
C VAL A 406 10.87 -13.06 5.47
N LYS A 407 11.91 -13.22 6.28
CA LYS A 407 13.05 -14.11 5.94
C LYS A 407 12.60 -15.58 5.80
N ALA A 408 11.80 -16.09 6.74
CA ALA A 408 11.31 -17.48 6.71
C ALA A 408 10.37 -17.76 5.53
N TYR A 409 9.53 -16.80 5.14
CA TYR A 409 8.70 -16.86 3.94
C TYR A 409 9.53 -16.92 2.66
N LYS A 410 10.52 -16.04 2.50
CA LYS A 410 11.38 -16.05 1.30
C LYS A 410 12.23 -17.30 1.21
N ASN A 411 12.79 -17.77 2.32
CA ASN A 411 13.54 -19.02 2.35
C ASN A 411 12.64 -20.24 2.08
N ASN A 412 11.35 -20.20 2.44
CA ASN A 412 10.39 -21.24 2.06
C ASN A 412 10.20 -21.29 0.52
N LEU A 413 9.84 -20.17 -0.12
CA LEU A 413 9.70 -20.09 -1.58
C LEU A 413 11.00 -20.44 -2.33
N ASN A 414 12.15 -20.03 -1.79
CA ASN A 414 13.45 -20.30 -2.38
C ASN A 414 13.98 -21.73 -2.16
N THR A 415 13.42 -22.53 -1.25
CA THR A 415 13.98 -23.87 -0.94
C THR A 415 13.00 -25.04 -0.98
N HIS A 416 11.71 -24.84 -0.71
CA HIS A 416 10.76 -25.95 -0.59
C HIS A 416 10.41 -26.57 -1.97
N LYS A 417 10.16 -27.88 -1.99
CA LYS A 417 9.95 -28.64 -3.24
C LYS A 417 8.72 -28.18 -4.04
N GLY A 418 7.63 -27.80 -3.36
CA GLY A 418 6.38 -27.34 -4.00
C GLY A 418 6.54 -26.10 -4.89
N TYR A 419 7.57 -25.28 -4.68
CA TYR A 419 7.81 -24.05 -5.45
C TYR A 419 8.91 -24.20 -6.52
N LYS A 420 9.21 -25.44 -6.98
CA LYS A 420 10.19 -25.68 -8.05
C LYS A 420 9.82 -24.92 -9.34
N LYS A 421 8.56 -25.03 -9.78
CA LYS A 421 8.01 -24.32 -10.96
C LYS A 421 8.18 -22.80 -10.88
N PHE A 422 8.00 -22.21 -9.69
CA PHE A 422 8.23 -20.79 -9.45
C PHE A 422 9.69 -20.39 -9.66
N ARG A 423 10.63 -21.15 -9.09
CA ARG A 423 12.08 -20.89 -9.26
C ARG A 423 12.53 -21.05 -10.72
N GLU A 424 12.07 -22.10 -11.39
CA GLU A 424 12.34 -22.35 -12.82
C GLU A 424 11.81 -21.22 -13.71
N LYS A 425 10.56 -20.78 -13.50
CA LYS A 425 9.96 -19.69 -14.28
C LYS A 425 10.66 -18.36 -13.99
N ARG A 426 11.02 -18.09 -12.74
CA ARG A 426 11.81 -16.91 -12.33
C ARG A 426 13.20 -16.90 -12.98
N ALA A 427 13.90 -18.04 -13.00
CA ALA A 427 15.20 -18.17 -13.65
C ALA A 427 15.12 -17.89 -15.16
N LYS A 428 14.08 -18.43 -15.83
CA LYS A 428 13.79 -18.16 -17.26
C LYS A 428 13.45 -16.69 -17.55
N LEU A 429 12.78 -15.98 -16.64
CA LEU A 429 12.57 -14.52 -16.77
C LEU A 429 13.88 -13.75 -16.57
N ARG A 430 14.71 -14.16 -15.61
CA ARG A 430 15.98 -13.50 -15.29
C ARG A 430 17.03 -13.65 -16.39
N SER A 431 17.15 -14.81 -17.03
CA SER A 431 18.11 -15.02 -18.13
C SER A 431 17.81 -14.14 -19.34
N ARG A 432 16.52 -13.89 -19.63
CA ARG A 432 16.03 -12.98 -20.68
C ARG A 432 16.21 -11.49 -20.36
N LYS A 433 16.96 -11.13 -19.30
CA LYS A 433 17.15 -9.75 -18.77
C LYS A 433 15.84 -8.99 -18.45
N GLY A 434 14.70 -9.67 -18.41
CA GLY A 434 13.39 -9.04 -18.23
C GLY A 434 13.13 -8.59 -16.79
N LYS A 435 12.25 -7.59 -16.63
CA LYS A 435 11.73 -7.18 -15.31
C LYS A 435 10.91 -8.33 -14.72
N ILE A 436 11.30 -8.83 -13.55
CA ILE A 436 10.61 -9.93 -12.87
C ILE A 436 9.34 -9.36 -12.20
N LYS A 437 8.25 -9.33 -12.96
CA LYS A 437 6.91 -8.98 -12.46
C LYS A 437 6.29 -10.12 -11.65
N GLY A 438 5.49 -9.76 -10.64
CA GLY A 438 4.75 -10.73 -9.84
C GLY A 438 3.68 -11.48 -10.64
N ILE A 439 2.93 -10.80 -11.51
CA ILE A 439 1.83 -11.43 -12.25
C ILE A 439 2.31 -12.60 -13.13
N ASN A 440 3.53 -12.49 -13.66
CA ASN A 440 4.17 -13.54 -14.46
C ASN A 440 4.52 -14.80 -13.65
N LEU A 441 4.53 -14.73 -12.31
CA LEU A 441 4.96 -15.82 -11.42
C LEU A 441 3.86 -16.34 -10.47
N ILE A 442 2.84 -15.55 -10.12
CA ILE A 442 1.89 -15.92 -9.06
C ILE A 442 1.17 -17.26 -9.28
N HIS A 443 0.80 -17.59 -10.52
CA HIS A 443 0.17 -18.87 -10.89
C HIS A 443 1.09 -20.11 -10.79
N THR A 444 2.33 -19.95 -10.32
CA THR A 444 3.24 -21.06 -9.97
C THR A 444 3.38 -21.28 -8.46
N LEU A 445 2.53 -20.63 -7.66
CA LEU A 445 2.40 -20.75 -6.20
C LEU A 445 1.05 -21.35 -5.79
N ASP A 446 0.47 -22.19 -6.66
CA ASP A 446 -0.67 -23.06 -6.39
C ASP A 446 -0.44 -23.90 -5.12
N ASN A 447 0.75 -24.47 -4.99
CA ASN A 447 1.20 -25.29 -3.86
C ASN A 447 1.44 -24.50 -2.55
N TYR A 448 1.01 -23.24 -2.46
CA TYR A 448 1.13 -22.43 -1.23
C TYR A 448 -0.04 -22.66 -0.26
N ALA A 449 -1.25 -22.90 -0.78
CA ALA A 449 -2.47 -23.07 0.02
C ALA A 449 -3.28 -24.27 -0.45
N GLN A 450 -4.10 -24.84 0.44
CA GLN A 450 -4.95 -26.00 0.12
C GLN A 450 -5.94 -25.74 -1.03
N THR A 451 -6.30 -24.47 -1.27
CA THR A 451 -7.18 -24.04 -2.38
C THR A 451 -6.44 -23.81 -3.70
N GLY A 452 -5.17 -24.21 -3.85
CA GLY A 452 -4.54 -24.43 -5.15
C GLY A 452 -4.60 -23.24 -6.13
N PRO A 453 -5.05 -23.43 -7.39
CA PRO A 453 -5.15 -22.36 -8.37
C PRO A 453 -6.01 -21.17 -7.91
N GLU A 454 -7.11 -21.40 -7.19
CA GLU A 454 -8.06 -20.40 -6.70
C GLU A 454 -7.38 -19.42 -5.75
N TYR A 455 -6.44 -19.90 -4.94
CA TYR A 455 -5.56 -19.04 -4.14
C TYR A 455 -4.78 -18.07 -5.03
N THR A 456 -4.12 -18.56 -6.09
CA THR A 456 -3.32 -17.71 -6.99
C THR A 456 -4.18 -16.68 -7.73
N LYS A 457 -5.43 -17.02 -8.09
CA LYS A 457 -6.41 -16.09 -8.69
C LYS A 457 -6.76 -14.96 -7.71
N ILE A 458 -6.99 -15.28 -6.43
CA ILE A 458 -7.25 -14.29 -5.38
C ILE A 458 -6.03 -13.39 -5.15
N ILE A 459 -4.82 -13.94 -5.07
CA ILE A 459 -3.59 -13.14 -4.90
C ILE A 459 -3.33 -12.22 -6.11
N ALA A 460 -3.52 -12.71 -7.34
CA ALA A 460 -3.42 -11.89 -8.55
C ALA A 460 -4.39 -10.70 -8.53
N LYS A 461 -5.67 -10.95 -8.18
CA LYS A 461 -6.68 -9.90 -8.00
C LYS A 461 -6.31 -8.92 -6.88
N MET A 462 -5.72 -9.39 -5.78
CA MET A 462 -5.22 -8.51 -4.71
C MET A 462 -4.01 -7.68 -5.14
N MET A 463 -3.15 -8.18 -6.04
CA MET A 463 -2.05 -7.41 -6.62
C MET A 463 -2.56 -6.29 -7.53
N GLU A 464 -3.55 -6.58 -8.37
CA GLU A 464 -4.21 -5.61 -9.25
C GLU A 464 -4.97 -4.54 -8.46
N GLN A 465 -5.92 -4.93 -7.60
CA GLN A 465 -6.81 -4.03 -6.85
C GLN A 465 -6.13 -3.07 -5.88
N ASN A 466 -4.83 -3.26 -5.60
CA ASN A 466 -4.04 -2.38 -4.73
C ASN A 466 -2.76 -1.86 -5.45
N SER A 467 -2.70 -2.05 -6.77
CA SER A 467 -1.61 -1.65 -7.67
C SER A 467 -0.22 -2.09 -7.19
N LEU A 468 -0.09 -3.31 -6.66
CA LEU A 468 1.11 -3.74 -5.95
C LEU A 468 2.33 -3.94 -6.86
N GLU A 469 2.14 -4.04 -8.19
CA GLU A 469 3.28 -4.05 -9.14
C GLU A 469 4.08 -2.74 -9.17
N ASP A 470 3.51 -1.61 -8.72
CA ASP A 470 4.26 -0.35 -8.61
C ASP A 470 5.42 -0.44 -7.61
N PHE A 471 5.35 -1.37 -6.66
CA PHE A 471 6.39 -1.60 -5.67
C PHE A 471 7.50 -2.55 -6.17
N GLU A 472 7.40 -3.09 -7.39
CA GLU A 472 8.51 -3.84 -7.97
C GLU A 472 9.70 -2.93 -8.29
N ASN A 473 10.89 -3.43 -8.02
CA ASN A 473 12.18 -2.72 -8.15
C ASN A 473 12.36 -1.54 -7.17
N VAL A 474 11.49 -1.38 -6.15
CA VAL A 474 11.73 -0.45 -5.05
C VAL A 474 13.01 -0.85 -4.28
N ARG A 475 13.81 0.15 -3.90
CA ARG A 475 15.03 0.04 -3.08
C ARG A 475 14.88 0.83 -1.77
N LEU A 476 15.75 0.60 -0.79
CA LEU A 476 15.80 1.46 0.40
C LEU A 476 16.41 2.83 0.06
N THR A 477 16.04 3.90 0.77
CA THR A 477 16.60 5.24 0.57
C THR A 477 18.09 5.36 0.90
N ASN A 478 18.67 4.38 1.59
CA ASN A 478 20.09 4.29 1.95
C ASN A 478 20.85 3.18 1.20
N SER A 479 20.28 2.64 0.12
CA SER A 479 20.91 1.59 -0.68
C SER A 479 21.96 2.18 -1.62
N VAL A 480 23.24 1.97 -1.30
CA VAL A 480 24.40 2.39 -2.09
C VAL A 480 24.24 1.99 -3.57
N GLU A 481 24.36 2.95 -4.47
CA GLU A 481 24.33 2.74 -5.91
C GLU A 481 25.58 1.97 -6.36
N LYS A 482 25.40 0.76 -6.89
CA LYS A 482 26.52 -0.13 -7.27
C LYS A 482 27.39 0.36 -8.45
N LYS A 483 27.20 1.58 -8.94
CA LYS A 483 28.18 2.27 -9.80
C LYS A 483 29.43 2.71 -9.03
N GLU A 484 29.32 2.92 -7.72
CA GLU A 484 30.43 3.40 -6.86
C GLU A 484 31.30 2.26 -6.32
N LEU A 485 31.02 1.00 -6.68
CA LEU A 485 31.74 -0.19 -6.24
C LEU A 485 32.43 -0.90 -7.42
N ASN A 486 33.30 -0.17 -8.12
CA ASN A 486 34.36 -0.75 -8.94
C ASN A 486 35.49 -1.22 -8.02
N LEU A 487 35.50 -2.52 -7.69
CA LEU A 487 36.54 -3.25 -6.95
C LEU A 487 36.64 -4.69 -7.48
#